data_AF-A0A7V6E7Y9-F1
#
_entry.id   AF-A0A7V6E7Y9-F1
#
_cell.length_a   1.000
_cell.length_b   1.000
_cell.length_c   1.000
_cell.angle_alpha   90.00
_cell.angle_beta   90.00
_cell.angle_gamma   90.00
#
_symmetry.space_group_name_H-M   'P 1'
#
loop_
_entity.id
_entity.type
_entity.pdbx_description
1 polymer ?
#
loop_
_entity_poly.entity_id
_entity_poly.type
_entity_poly.pdbx_seq_one_letter_code
_entity_poly.pdbx_strand_id
1 'polypeptide(L)'
;MGVQVPPFALLSVCLLGFALFSCQTDAERVRGEHIYLLEQVITILEECQGDTKRALERLDKFYDENRDRILKNEERGKRVMEKMSSEEKAKFSRESLEMTKPLVERINNLVQGFSDPPKVYTRLRQILGQHLP
;
A
#
# COMPACT_ATOMS: atom_id res chain seq x y z
N MET A 1 53.50 14.85 -30.86
CA MET A 1 53.32 13.84 -29.79
C MET A 1 51.82 13.66 -29.58
N GLY A 2 51.16 12.91 -30.46
CA GLY A 2 49.71 12.66 -30.38
C GLY A 2 49.49 11.21 -30.01
N VAL A 3 49.08 10.94 -28.76
CA VAL A 3 48.74 9.59 -28.33
C VAL A 3 47.28 9.36 -28.71
N GLN A 4 47.09 8.63 -29.79
CA GLN A 4 45.80 8.12 -30.26
C GLN A 4 45.31 7.06 -29.26
N VAL A 5 44.32 7.43 -28.44
CA VAL A 5 43.67 6.50 -27.52
C VAL A 5 42.60 5.73 -28.29
N PRO A 6 42.62 4.38 -28.33
CA PRO A 6 41.66 3.59 -29.07
C PRO A 6 40.23 3.72 -28.48
N PRO A 7 39.18 3.76 -29.32
CA PRO A 7 37.80 4.07 -28.89
C PRO A 7 37.11 2.98 -28.06
N PHE A 8 37.81 1.90 -27.72
CA PHE A 8 37.24 0.74 -27.01
C PHE A 8 37.27 0.87 -25.47
N ALA A 9 37.87 1.93 -24.92
CA ALA A 9 37.94 2.13 -23.46
C ALA A 9 36.75 2.90 -22.85
N LEU A 10 35.82 3.42 -23.66
CA LEU A 10 34.67 4.21 -23.20
C LEU A 10 33.35 3.42 -23.15
N LEU A 11 33.35 2.14 -23.53
CA LEU A 11 32.14 1.31 -23.65
C LEU A 11 31.95 0.31 -22.50
N SER A 12 32.76 0.40 -21.44
CA SER A 12 32.75 -0.59 -20.35
C SER A 12 32.18 -0.08 -19.03
N VAL A 13 31.76 1.19 -18.96
CA VAL A 13 31.23 1.80 -17.70
C VAL A 13 29.71 2.09 -17.77
N CYS A 14 29.07 1.86 -18.92
CA CYS A 14 27.61 2.03 -19.08
C CYS A 14 26.79 0.73 -18.99
N LEU A 15 27.38 -0.38 -18.56
CA LEU A 15 26.69 -1.66 -18.34
C LEU A 15 26.68 -2.10 -16.87
N LEU A 16 26.67 -1.14 -15.94
CA LEU A 16 25.95 -1.30 -14.66
C LEU A 16 24.51 -0.77 -14.81
N GLY A 17 23.95 -1.00 -15.99
CA GLY A 17 22.54 -0.81 -16.25
C GLY A 17 21.74 -1.87 -15.49
N PHE A 18 20.92 -1.40 -14.55
CA PHE A 18 19.52 -1.81 -14.51
C PHE A 18 19.25 -3.32 -14.43
N ALA A 19 20.02 -4.03 -13.60
CA ALA A 19 19.66 -5.37 -13.13
C ALA A 19 19.04 -5.35 -11.73
N LEU A 20 18.44 -4.23 -11.29
CA LEU A 20 17.34 -4.27 -10.32
C LEU A 20 16.07 -4.73 -11.06
N PHE A 21 16.16 -5.92 -11.67
CA PHE A 21 15.00 -6.76 -11.93
C PHE A 21 14.38 -7.04 -10.57
N SER A 22 13.43 -6.20 -10.18
CA SER A 22 12.09 -6.57 -9.70
C SER A 22 11.91 -8.01 -9.20
N CYS A 23 12.76 -8.48 -8.28
CA CYS A 23 12.36 -9.45 -7.28
C CYS A 23 11.56 -8.68 -6.23
N GLN A 24 10.36 -8.23 -6.61
CA GLN A 24 9.42 -7.68 -5.66
C GLN A 24 9.09 -8.82 -4.70
N THR A 25 9.56 -8.73 -3.46
CA THR A 25 9.35 -9.81 -2.50
C THR A 25 7.85 -9.95 -2.23
N ASP A 26 7.37 -11.16 -1.89
CA ASP A 26 5.95 -11.34 -1.55
C ASP A 26 5.51 -10.37 -0.41
N ALA A 27 6.45 -10.01 0.47
CA ALA A 27 6.27 -9.02 1.52
C ALA A 27 6.04 -7.59 0.98
N GLU A 28 6.88 -7.14 0.05
CA GLU A 28 6.69 -5.86 -0.64
C GLU A 28 5.38 -5.82 -1.41
N ARG A 29 5.01 -6.93 -2.05
CA ARG A 29 3.73 -7.04 -2.76
C ARG A 29 2.54 -6.93 -1.82
N VAL A 30 2.59 -7.56 -0.65
CA VAL A 30 1.54 -7.44 0.37
C VAL A 30 1.40 -6.00 0.84
N ARG A 31 2.53 -5.34 1.10
CA ARG A 31 2.56 -3.95 1.56
C ARG A 31 2.04 -3.00 0.49
N GLY A 32 2.49 -3.17 -0.75
CA GLY A 32 2.05 -2.36 -1.89
C GLY A 32 0.56 -2.48 -2.16
N GLU A 33 0.00 -3.69 -2.08
CA GLU A 33 -1.44 -3.89 -2.24
C GLU A 33 -2.23 -3.26 -1.10
N HIS A 34 -1.73 -3.31 0.13
CA HIS A 34 -2.37 -2.65 1.27
C HIS A 34 -2.36 -1.11 1.12
N ILE A 35 -1.22 -0.54 0.71
CA ILE A 35 -1.09 0.90 0.40
C ILE A 35 -2.08 1.30 -0.69
N TYR A 36 -2.15 0.53 -1.79
CA TYR A 36 -3.09 0.78 -2.88
C TYR A 36 -4.55 0.83 -2.38
N LEU A 37 -4.96 -0.12 -1.52
CA LEU A 37 -6.33 -0.13 -0.97
C LEU A 37 -6.61 1.11 -0.10
N LEU A 38 -5.63 1.55 0.71
CA LEU A 38 -5.76 2.77 1.51
C LEU A 38 -5.89 4.02 0.62
N GLU A 39 -5.11 4.12 -0.44
CA GLU A 39 -5.21 5.23 -1.40
C GLU A 39 -6.58 5.28 -2.09
N GLN A 40 -7.11 4.13 -2.52
CA GLN A 40 -8.45 4.06 -3.11
C GLN A 40 -9.54 4.52 -2.14
N VAL A 41 -9.43 4.12 -0.87
CA VAL A 41 -10.34 4.58 0.19
C VAL A 41 -10.24 6.08 0.39
N ILE A 42 -9.04 6.66 0.42
CA ILE A 42 -8.84 8.11 0.51
C ILE A 42 -9.55 8.81 -0.64
N THR A 43 -9.36 8.35 -1.88
CA THR A 43 -10.03 8.92 -3.06
C THR A 43 -11.55 8.88 -2.91
N ILE A 44 -12.12 7.76 -2.46
CA ILE A 44 -13.57 7.64 -2.22
C ILE A 44 -14.04 8.66 -1.18
N LEU A 45 -13.32 8.78 -0.06
CA LEU A 45 -13.70 9.71 1.00
C LEU A 45 -13.64 11.18 0.54
N GLU A 46 -12.62 11.53 -0.25
CA GLU A 46 -12.46 12.87 -0.84
C GLU A 46 -13.57 13.20 -1.84
N GLU A 47 -13.93 12.26 -2.71
CA GLU A 47 -15.02 12.40 -3.68
C GLU A 47 -16.39 12.60 -3.02
N CYS A 48 -16.58 12.05 -1.81
CA CYS A 48 -17.85 12.10 -1.11
C CYS A 48 -18.04 13.37 -0.27
N GLN A 49 -16.99 14.15 -0.02
CA GLN A 49 -17.05 15.50 0.59
C GLN A 49 -17.91 15.57 1.87
N GLY A 50 -17.82 14.55 2.75
CA GLY A 50 -18.54 14.51 4.02
C GLY A 50 -19.97 13.93 3.95
N ASP A 51 -20.47 13.54 2.76
CA ASP A 51 -21.74 12.82 2.63
C ASP A 51 -21.58 11.35 3.06
N THR A 52 -22.06 11.04 4.27
CA THR A 52 -21.96 9.67 4.83
C THR A 52 -22.68 8.64 3.97
N LYS A 53 -23.86 8.95 3.43
CA LYS A 53 -24.64 7.96 2.67
C LYS A 53 -23.90 7.59 1.39
N ARG A 54 -23.44 8.61 0.65
CA ARG A 54 -22.67 8.42 -0.57
C ARG A 54 -21.34 7.71 -0.32
N ALA A 55 -20.64 8.04 0.77
CA ALA A 55 -19.41 7.35 1.14
C ALA A 55 -19.65 5.88 1.43
N LEU A 56 -20.68 5.52 2.19
CA LEU A 56 -21.00 4.12 2.47
C LEU A 56 -21.32 3.34 1.20
N GLU A 57 -22.15 3.89 0.31
CA GLU A 57 -22.47 3.24 -0.97
C GLU A 57 -21.22 3.04 -1.85
N ARG A 58 -20.31 4.02 -1.89
CA ARG A 58 -19.06 3.92 -2.65
C ARG A 58 -18.07 2.95 -2.03
N LEU A 59 -17.98 2.93 -0.69
CA LEU A 59 -17.15 1.97 0.06
C LEU A 59 -17.67 0.54 -0.09
N ASP A 60 -18.99 0.34 -0.10
CA ASP A 60 -19.62 -0.96 -0.36
C ASP A 60 -19.28 -1.47 -1.75
N LYS A 61 -19.47 -0.62 -2.77
CA LYS A 61 -19.11 -0.96 -4.14
C LYS A 61 -17.62 -1.27 -4.28
N PHE A 62 -16.76 -0.47 -3.66
CA PHE A 62 -15.32 -0.71 -3.63
C PHE A 62 -14.97 -2.06 -3.00
N TYR A 63 -15.60 -2.39 -1.87
CA TYR A 63 -15.41 -3.67 -1.20
C TYR A 63 -15.82 -4.82 -2.11
N ASP A 64 -17.00 -4.77 -2.72
CA ASP A 64 -17.49 -5.83 -3.59
C ASP A 64 -16.58 -6.03 -4.82
N GLU A 65 -16.08 -4.94 -5.41
CA GLU A 65 -15.17 -4.98 -6.57
C GLU A 65 -13.76 -5.47 -6.20
N ASN A 66 -13.32 -5.28 -4.95
CA ASN A 66 -11.96 -5.61 -4.52
C ASN A 66 -11.90 -6.75 -3.49
N ARG A 67 -13.02 -7.38 -3.17
CA ARG A 67 -13.13 -8.40 -2.11
C ARG A 67 -12.12 -9.52 -2.28
N ASP A 68 -12.02 -10.06 -3.49
CA ASP A 68 -11.08 -11.15 -3.79
C ASP A 68 -9.62 -10.69 -3.68
N ARG A 69 -9.32 -9.44 -4.03
CA ARG A 69 -7.96 -8.87 -3.89
C ARG A 69 -7.60 -8.72 -2.42
N ILE A 70 -8.51 -8.17 -1.62
CA ILE A 70 -8.35 -8.01 -0.17
C ILE A 70 -8.08 -9.37 0.48
N LEU A 71 -8.94 -10.36 0.25
CA LEU A 71 -8.81 -11.70 0.83
C LEU A 71 -7.51 -12.39 0.40
N LYS A 72 -7.16 -12.34 -0.89
CA LYS A 72 -5.89 -12.92 -1.39
C LYS A 72 -4.68 -12.22 -0.78
N ASN A 73 -4.76 -10.91 -0.55
CA ASN A 73 -3.67 -10.16 0.05
C ASN A 73 -3.50 -10.49 1.54
N GLU A 74 -4.60 -10.64 2.28
CA GLU A 74 -4.56 -11.09 3.68
C GLU A 74 -3.95 -12.48 3.80
N GLU A 75 -4.37 -13.43 2.97
CA GLU A 75 -3.79 -14.77 2.94
C GLU A 75 -2.30 -14.75 2.57
N ARG A 76 -1.91 -13.94 1.58
CA ARG A 76 -0.50 -13.78 1.22
C ARG A 76 0.28 -13.18 2.40
N GLY A 77 -0.27 -12.18 3.07
CA GLY A 77 0.32 -11.58 4.27
C GLY A 77 0.55 -12.61 5.37
N LYS A 78 -0.44 -13.47 5.66
CA LYS A 78 -0.29 -14.57 6.62
C LYS A 78 0.85 -15.52 6.24
N ARG A 79 0.88 -16.00 4.99
CA ARG A 79 1.94 -16.91 4.49
C ARG A 79 3.32 -16.27 4.49
N VAL A 80 3.41 -14.97 4.20
CA VAL A 80 4.68 -14.22 4.26
C VAL A 80 5.16 -14.14 5.71
N MET A 81 4.26 -13.75 6.63
CA MET A 81 4.60 -13.65 8.05
C MET A 81 5.00 -15.02 8.61
N GLU A 82 4.31 -16.11 8.28
CA GLU A 82 4.66 -17.46 8.75
C GLU A 82 6.09 -17.89 8.41
N LYS A 83 6.63 -17.42 7.27
CA LYS A 83 8.00 -17.72 6.82
C LYS A 83 9.06 -16.82 7.44
N MET A 84 8.66 -15.71 8.06
CA MET A 84 9.56 -14.76 8.71
C MET A 84 9.90 -15.21 10.14
N SER A 85 11.16 -15.02 10.53
CA SER A 85 11.57 -15.05 11.92
C SER A 85 10.87 -13.95 12.75
N SER A 86 10.89 -14.06 14.07
CA SER A 86 10.28 -13.04 14.94
C SER A 86 10.86 -11.63 14.73
N GLU A 87 12.16 -11.53 14.44
CA GLU A 87 12.83 -10.26 14.17
C GLU A 87 12.39 -9.67 12.82
N GLU A 88 12.31 -10.50 11.78
CA GLU A 88 11.82 -10.10 10.46
C GLU A 88 10.34 -9.68 10.51
N LYS A 89 9.50 -10.38 11.27
CA LYS A 89 8.10 -9.98 11.52
C LYS A 89 8.04 -8.60 12.15
N ALA A 90 8.81 -8.36 13.22
CA ALA A 90 8.82 -7.08 13.92
C ALA A 90 9.30 -5.94 13.00
N LYS A 91 10.35 -6.19 12.20
CA LYS A 91 10.84 -5.24 11.20
C LYS A 91 9.78 -4.97 10.13
N PHE A 92 9.18 -6.01 9.55
CA PHE A 92 8.15 -5.88 8.53
C PHE A 92 6.93 -5.12 9.04
N SER A 93 6.44 -5.41 10.25
CA SER A 93 5.32 -4.71 10.87
C SER A 93 5.64 -3.24 11.12
N ARG A 94 6.82 -2.92 11.66
CA ARG A 94 7.24 -1.54 11.89
C ARG A 94 7.32 -0.74 10.59
N GLU A 95 8.01 -1.27 9.58
CA GLU A 95 8.13 -0.59 8.28
C GLU A 95 6.77 -0.42 7.60
N SER A 96 5.91 -1.45 7.66
CA SER A 96 4.57 -1.36 7.10
C SER A 96 3.75 -0.27 7.81
N LEU A 97 3.82 -0.21 9.14
CA LEU A 97 3.18 0.84 9.93
C LEU A 97 3.70 2.23 9.55
N GLU A 98 5.02 2.41 9.47
CA GLU A 98 5.64 3.69 9.10
C GLU A 98 5.19 4.17 7.71
N MET A 99 5.10 3.26 6.74
CA MET A 99 4.65 3.57 5.39
C MET A 99 3.15 3.88 5.31
N THR A 100 2.31 3.19 6.09
CA THR A 100 0.85 3.36 6.03
C THR A 100 0.34 4.46 6.95
N LYS A 101 1.11 4.86 7.97
CA LYS A 101 0.76 5.90 8.94
C LYS A 101 0.22 7.19 8.31
N PRO A 102 0.88 7.84 7.33
CA PRO A 102 0.35 9.07 6.73
C PRO A 102 -1.00 8.87 6.02
N LEU A 103 -1.22 7.68 5.43
CA LEU A 103 -2.49 7.35 4.77
C LEU A 103 -3.60 7.16 5.80
N VAL A 104 -3.32 6.45 6.89
CA VAL A 104 -4.27 6.25 7.99
C VAL A 104 -4.62 7.58 8.67
N GLU A 105 -3.64 8.46 8.92
CA GLU A 105 -3.88 9.80 9.45
C GLU A 105 -4.75 10.64 8.50
N ARG A 106 -4.51 10.56 7.19
CA ARG A 106 -5.37 11.23 6.19
C ARG A 106 -6.78 10.69 6.18
N ILE A 107 -6.96 9.37 6.21
CA ILE A 107 -8.28 8.73 6.33
C ILE A 107 -8.98 9.23 7.60
N ASN A 108 -8.29 9.22 8.73
CA ASN A 108 -8.86 9.68 10.00
C ASN A 108 -9.34 11.13 9.90
N ASN A 109 -8.52 12.02 9.36
CA ASN A 109 -8.88 13.43 9.17
C ASN A 109 -10.07 13.61 8.23
N LEU A 110 -10.13 12.86 7.12
CA LEU A 110 -11.24 12.91 6.18
C LEU A 110 -12.54 12.44 6.83
N VAL A 111 -12.50 11.33 7.59
CA VAL A 111 -13.68 10.75 8.24
C VAL A 111 -14.30 11.72 9.26
N GLN A 112 -13.51 12.53 9.95
CA GLN A 112 -14.04 13.56 10.87
C GLN A 112 -14.91 14.62 10.17
N GLY A 113 -14.75 14.82 8.86
CA GLY A 113 -15.54 15.75 8.06
C GLY A 113 -16.93 15.22 7.67
N PHE A 114 -17.27 13.98 8.00
CA PHE A 114 -18.55 13.37 7.66
C PHE A 114 -19.65 13.70 8.68
N SER A 115 -20.91 13.67 8.25
CA SER A 115 -22.05 13.91 9.13
C SER A 115 -22.24 12.84 10.21
N ASP A 116 -21.73 11.62 9.97
CA ASP A 116 -21.71 10.51 10.92
C ASP A 116 -20.37 9.74 10.79
N PRO A 117 -19.29 10.26 11.41
CA PRO A 117 -17.96 9.66 11.38
C PRO A 117 -17.92 8.22 11.94
N PRO A 118 -18.55 7.88 13.09
CA PRO A 118 -18.53 6.52 13.63
C PRO A 118 -19.01 5.45 12.65
N LYS A 119 -20.04 5.76 11.86
CA LYS A 119 -20.57 4.83 10.87
C LYS A 119 -19.59 4.58 9.72
N VAL A 120 -18.90 5.63 9.26
CA VAL A 120 -17.86 5.52 8.23
C VAL A 120 -16.67 4.71 8.78
N TYR A 121 -16.20 4.98 10.00
CA TYR A 121 -15.14 4.21 10.64
C TYR A 121 -15.47 2.72 10.76
N THR A 122 -16.69 2.39 11.20
CA THR A 122 -17.15 1.01 11.35
C THR A 122 -17.06 0.28 10.01
N ARG A 123 -17.46 0.94 8.92
CA ARG A 123 -17.41 0.34 7.60
C ARG A 123 -15.98 0.19 7.07
N LEU A 124 -15.15 1.21 7.25
CA LEU A 124 -13.73 1.14 6.87
C LEU A 124 -12.99 0.01 7.60
N ARG A 125 -13.26 -0.21 8.89
CA ARG A 125 -12.68 -1.32 9.66
C ARG A 125 -13.11 -2.70 9.13
N GLN A 126 -14.33 -2.82 8.62
CA GLN A 126 -14.79 -4.07 7.99
C GLN A 126 -14.09 -4.34 6.65
N ILE A 127 -13.72 -3.30 5.91
CA ILE A 127 -13.10 -3.39 4.57
C ILE A 127 -11.59 -3.60 4.67
N LEU A 128 -10.92 -2.81 5.51
CA LEU A 128 -9.46 -2.72 5.60
C LEU A 128 -8.87 -3.54 6.77
N GLY A 129 -9.72 -4.18 7.56
CA GLY A 129 -9.33 -4.96 8.74
C GLY A 129 -9.00 -4.11 9.97
N GLN A 130 -8.38 -4.74 10.97
CA GLN A 130 -8.14 -4.16 12.31
C GLN A 130 -7.06 -3.05 12.36
N HIS A 131 -6.55 -2.59 11.22
CA HIS A 131 -5.47 -1.58 11.16
C HIS A 131 -5.95 -0.13 11.29
N LEU A 132 -7.26 0.10 11.36
CA LEU A 132 -7.86 1.39 11.69
C LEU A 132 -8.27 1.43 13.18
N PRO A 133 -8.13 2.59 13.85
CA PRO A 133 -8.47 2.77 15.27
C PRO A 133 -9.95 2.46 15.58
#